data_AF-A0A2V7X209-F1
#
_entry.id   AF-A0A2V7X209-F1
#
_cell.length_a   1.000
_cell.length_b   1.000
_cell.length_c   1.000
_cell.angle_alpha   90.00
_cell.angle_beta   90.00
_cell.angle_gamma   90.00
#
_symmetry.space_group_name_H-M   'P 1'
#
loop_
_entity.id
_entity.type
_entity.pdbx_description
1 polymer ?
#
loop_
_entity_poly.entity_id
_entity_poly.type
_entity_poly.pdbx_seq_one_letter_code
_entity_poly.pdbx_strand_id
1 'polypeptide(L)'
;MIADARRQLVTRRCRVCEWQGERVETTDADMDCPWCHAPTRRVSAIALVERRRPLGVSVHAAALGRRGGLKGGRARAAALPAQRRRQIAQIAARARWSRRSKRDGGAR
;
A
#
# COMPACT_ATOMS: atom_id res chain seq x y z
N MET A 1 -24.65 -3.52 16.02
CA MET A 1 -23.62 -4.56 16.16
C MET A 1 -23.25 -5.03 14.77
N ILE A 2 -22.12 -4.58 14.24
CA ILE A 2 -21.68 -4.98 12.90
C ILE A 2 -21.18 -6.42 13.05
N ALA A 3 -21.96 -7.38 12.55
CA ALA A 3 -21.48 -8.72 12.34
C ALA A 3 -20.35 -8.63 11.30
N ASP A 4 -19.13 -8.47 11.81
CA ASP A 4 -17.91 -8.63 11.04
C ASP A 4 -17.87 -10.10 10.63
N ALA A 5 -18.49 -10.41 9.50
CA ALA A 5 -18.34 -11.69 8.83
C ALA A 5 -16.85 -11.76 8.47
N ARG A 6 -16.05 -12.33 9.37
CA ARG A 6 -14.58 -12.37 9.33
C ARG A 6 -14.14 -13.07 8.06
N ARG A 7 -13.97 -12.33 6.97
CA ARG A 7 -13.37 -12.83 5.73
C ARG A 7 -11.92 -13.15 6.05
N GLN A 8 -11.56 -14.42 5.94
CA GLN A 8 -10.21 -14.88 6.18
C GLN A 8 -9.61 -15.33 4.85
N LEU A 9 -8.39 -14.90 4.56
CA LEU A 9 -7.58 -15.54 3.53
C LEU A 9 -6.99 -16.80 4.16
N VAL A 10 -7.45 -17.96 3.70
CA VAL A 10 -7.08 -19.26 4.24
C VAL A 10 -6.29 -20.03 3.19
N THR A 11 -5.12 -20.52 3.58
CA THR A 11 -4.39 -21.51 2.78
C THR A 11 -4.88 -22.90 3.15
N ARG A 12 -5.39 -23.63 2.17
CA ARG A 12 -5.88 -25.00 2.33
C ARG A 12 -4.95 -25.98 1.66
N ARG A 13 -4.82 -27.17 2.25
CA ARG A 13 -4.14 -28.32 1.65
C ARG A 13 -5.09 -29.50 1.60
N CYS A 14 -5.08 -30.23 0.49
CA CYS A 14 -5.77 -31.50 0.41
C CYS A 14 -5.15 -32.50 1.39
N ARG A 15 -5.97 -33.38 1.96
CA ARG A 15 -5.48 -34.48 2.83
C ARG A 15 -5.06 -35.72 2.03
N VAL A 16 -5.40 -35.79 0.74
CA VAL A 16 -5.24 -36.98 -0.10
C VAL A 16 -4.24 -36.76 -1.25
N CYS A 17 -4.23 -35.58 -1.86
CA CYS A 17 -3.27 -35.23 -2.92
C CYS A 17 -2.42 -34.02 -2.51
N GLU A 18 -1.50 -33.62 -3.39
CA GLU A 18 -0.57 -32.51 -3.17
C GLU A 18 -1.17 -31.10 -3.36
N TRP A 19 -2.48 -31.00 -3.63
CA TRP A 19 -3.13 -29.73 -3.89
C TRP A 19 -3.00 -28.77 -2.69
N GLN A 20 -2.53 -27.55 -2.98
CA GLN A 20 -2.47 -26.42 -2.07
C GLN A 20 -3.07 -25.19 -2.76
N GLY A 21 -3.97 -24.47 -2.09
CA GLY A 21 -4.58 -23.27 -2.65
C GLY A 21 -4.99 -22.26 -1.58
N GLU A 22 -4.93 -20.98 -1.94
CA GLU A 22 -5.45 -19.89 -1.13
C GLU A 22 -6.89 -19.56 -1.51
N ARG A 23 -7.75 -19.37 -0.51
CA ARG A 23 -9.17 -19.05 -0.69
C ARG A 23 -9.61 -18.03 0.35
N VAL A 24 -10.49 -17.12 -0.06
CA VAL A 24 -11.21 -16.23 0.87
C VAL A 24 -12.39 -17.02 1.39
N GLU A 25 -12.38 -17.37 2.68
CA GLU A 25 -13.46 -18.11 3.29
C GLU A 25 -14.47 -17.17 3.97
N THR A 26 -15.76 -17.39 3.67
CA THR A 26 -16.92 -16.93 4.44
C THR A 26 -17.47 -18.12 5.25
N THR A 27 -18.43 -17.91 6.15
CA THR A 27 -18.95 -18.94 7.07
C THR A 27 -19.44 -20.24 6.40
N ASP A 28 -19.82 -20.19 5.12
CA ASP A 28 -20.62 -21.24 4.46
C ASP A 28 -20.05 -21.68 3.10
N ALA A 29 -18.72 -21.72 2.94
CA ALA A 29 -18.11 -22.18 1.69
C ALA A 29 -17.95 -23.72 1.65
N ASP A 30 -18.14 -24.33 0.47
CA ASP A 30 -17.81 -25.73 0.20
C ASP A 30 -16.30 -25.94 0.14
N MET A 31 -15.80 -26.96 0.85
CA MET A 31 -14.39 -27.06 1.26
C MET A 31 -13.64 -28.26 0.68
N ASP A 32 -14.07 -28.77 -0.47
CA ASP A 32 -13.47 -29.95 -1.08
C ASP A 32 -12.36 -29.62 -2.07
N CYS A 33 -11.45 -30.57 -2.25
CA CYS A 33 -10.33 -30.42 -3.16
C CYS A 33 -10.82 -30.34 -4.62
N PRO A 34 -10.42 -29.33 -5.42
CA PRO A 34 -10.84 -29.22 -6.81
C PRO A 34 -10.35 -30.34 -7.74
N TRP A 35 -9.38 -31.16 -7.29
CA TRP A 35 -8.77 -32.21 -8.12
C TRP A 35 -9.30 -33.60 -7.81
N CYS A 36 -9.48 -33.91 -6.52
CA CYS A 36 -9.87 -35.25 -6.08
C CYS A 36 -11.11 -35.26 -5.20
N HIS A 37 -11.76 -34.11 -4.98
CA HIS A 37 -12.97 -33.93 -4.16
C HIS A 37 -12.84 -34.40 -2.70
N ALA A 38 -11.62 -34.69 -2.24
CA ALA A 38 -11.34 -35.08 -0.87
C ALA A 38 -11.39 -33.86 0.07
N PRO A 39 -11.62 -34.09 1.38
CA PRO A 39 -11.64 -33.01 2.35
C PRO A 39 -10.27 -32.34 2.45
N THR A 40 -10.29 -31.01 2.49
CA THR A 40 -9.08 -30.20 2.66
C THR A 40 -8.97 -29.73 4.11
N ARG A 41 -7.76 -29.40 4.57
CA ARG A 41 -7.51 -28.80 5.89
C ARG A 41 -6.94 -27.39 5.77
N ARG A 42 -7.30 -26.52 6.71
CA ARG A 42 -6.68 -25.19 6.87
C ARG A 42 -5.27 -25.36 7.42
N VAL A 43 -4.28 -24.74 6.77
CA VAL A 43 -2.88 -24.73 7.24
C VAL A 43 -2.50 -23.36 7.80
N SER A 44 -3.09 -22.29 7.25
CA SER A 44 -2.97 -20.93 7.78
C SER A 44 -4.25 -20.16 7.51
N ALA A 45 -4.56 -19.21 8.37
CA ALA A 45 -5.68 -18.27 8.20
C ALA A 45 -5.21 -16.88 8.59
N ILE A 46 -5.29 -15.94 7.65
CA ILE A 46 -4.94 -14.54 7.84
C ILE A 46 -6.24 -13.73 7.75
N ALA A 47 -6.50 -12.89 8.75
CA ALA A 47 -7.65 -12.00 8.70
C ALA A 47 -7.47 -10.99 7.55
N LEU A 48 -8.43 -10.94 6.63
CA LEU A 48 -8.47 -9.88 5.62
C LEU A 48 -9.05 -8.63 6.26
N VAL A 49 -8.17 -7.80 6.79
CA VAL A 49 -8.54 -6.48 7.32
C VAL A 49 -8.59 -5.51 6.16
N GLU A 50 -9.73 -4.86 5.96
CA GLU A 50 -9.84 -3.76 4.99
C GLU A 50 -8.79 -2.69 5.35
N ARG A 51 -8.07 -2.17 4.34
CA ARG A 51 -7.12 -1.07 4.57
C ARG A 51 -7.93 0.15 4.92
N ARG A 52 -8.16 0.37 6.21
CA ARG A 52 -8.81 1.58 6.70
C ARG A 52 -7.97 2.76 6.25
N ARG A 53 -8.53 3.56 5.34
CA ARG A 53 -7.97 4.87 5.01
C ARG A 53 -7.87 5.64 6.34
N PRO A 54 -6.70 6.20 6.69
CA PRO A 54 -6.59 6.96 7.92
C PRO A 54 -7.65 8.06 7.89
N LEU A 55 -8.47 8.08 8.95
CA LEU A 55 -9.39 9.18 9.22
C LEU A 55 -8.56 10.46 9.16
N GLY A 56 -9.01 11.45 8.39
CA GLY A 56 -8.19 12.60 7.97
C GLY A 56 -7.39 13.26 9.09
N VAL A 57 -6.26 13.87 8.74
CA VAL A 57 -5.40 14.58 9.70
C VAL A 57 -6.20 15.71 10.35
N SER A 58 -6.27 15.74 11.69
CA SER A 58 -6.93 16.84 12.40
C SER A 58 -6.28 18.19 12.07
N VAL A 59 -7.05 19.28 12.14
CA VAL A 59 -6.54 20.64 11.83
C VAL A 59 -5.32 20.98 12.69
N HIS A 60 -5.34 20.59 13.97
CA HIS A 60 -4.22 20.76 14.89
C HIS A 60 -2.99 19.96 14.46
N ALA A 61 -3.14 18.68 14.10
CA ALA A 61 -2.04 17.85 13.63
C ALA A 61 -1.44 18.39 12.32
N ALA A 62 -2.28 18.89 11.41
CA ALA A 62 -1.83 19.52 10.17
C ALA A 62 -1.05 20.82 10.44
N ALA A 63 -1.51 21.66 11.38
CA ALA A 63 -0.83 22.88 11.77
C ALA A 63 0.54 22.60 12.40
N LEU A 64 0.62 21.60 13.29
CA LEU A 64 1.89 21.15 13.88
C LEU A 64 2.85 20.62 12.83
N GLY A 65 2.37 19.80 11.90
CA GLY A 65 3.17 19.28 10.77
C GLY A 65 3.73 20.41 9.89
N ARG A 66 2.92 21.42 9.57
CA ARG A 66 3.38 22.60 8.81
C ARG A 66 4.47 23.37 9.56
N ARG A 67 4.26 23.65 10.85
CA ARG A 67 5.23 24.36 11.70
C ARG A 67 6.56 23.59 11.75
N GLY A 68 6.51 22.27 11.93
CA GLY A 68 7.68 21.40 11.89
C GLY A 68 8.37 21.39 10.52
N GLY A 69 7.60 21.35 9.43
CA GLY A 69 8.11 21.36 8.06
C GLY A 69 8.86 22.65 7.70
N LEU A 70 8.36 23.81 8.11
CA LEU A 70 9.01 25.11 7.86
C LEU A 70 10.39 25.20 8.53
N LYS A 71 10.50 24.73 9.78
CA LYS A 71 11.77 24.65 10.51
C LYS A 71 12.69 23.57 9.93
N GLY A 72 12.17 22.35 9.82
CA GLY A 72 12.93 21.16 9.41
C GLY A 72 13.41 21.23 7.96
N GLY A 73 12.66 21.85 7.05
CA GLY A 73 13.06 22.03 5.67
C GLY A 73 14.32 22.89 5.53
N ARG A 74 14.37 24.04 6.22
CA ARG A 74 15.54 24.90 6.25
C ARG A 74 16.73 24.21 6.90
N ALA A 75 16.51 23.53 8.03
CA ALA A 75 17.56 22.77 8.70
C ALA A 75 18.16 21.67 7.80
N ARG A 76 17.31 20.88 7.12
CA ARG A 76 17.77 19.87 6.15
C ARG A 76 18.54 20.49 4.99
N ALA A 77 18.10 21.64 4.48
CA ALA A 77 18.80 22.33 3.40
C ALA A 77 20.18 22.84 3.83
N ALA A 78 20.28 23.38 5.05
CA ALA A 78 21.54 23.85 5.63
C ALA A 78 22.54 22.71 5.87
N ALA A 79 22.05 21.54 6.29
CA ALA A 79 22.88 20.35 6.51
C ALA A 79 23.49 19.74 5.22
N LEU A 80 22.98 20.11 4.04
CA LEU A 80 23.51 19.60 2.78
C LEU A 80 24.73 20.40 2.30
N PRO A 81 25.78 19.73 1.78
CA PRO A 81 26.91 20.41 1.16
C PRO A 81 26.49 21.12 -0.14
N ALA A 82 27.24 22.16 -0.52
CA ALA A 82 26.92 23.00 -1.68
C ALA A 82 26.76 22.21 -2.99
N GLN A 83 27.63 21.22 -3.23
CA GLN A 83 27.54 20.35 -4.40
C GLN A 83 26.22 19.57 -4.44
N ARG A 84 25.78 19.02 -3.30
CA ARG A 84 24.54 18.26 -3.22
C ARG A 84 23.32 19.16 -3.43
N ARG A 85 23.35 20.40 -2.90
CA ARG A 85 22.31 21.40 -3.17
C ARG A 85 22.20 21.72 -4.67
N ARG A 86 23.34 21.90 -5.36
CA ARG A 86 23.39 22.13 -6.82
C ARG A 86 22.79 20.95 -7.61
N GLN A 87 23.15 19.72 -7.25
CA GLN A 87 22.59 18.51 -7.89
C GLN A 87 21.06 18.44 -7.75
N ILE A 88 20.54 18.67 -6.55
CA ILE A 88 19.09 18.68 -6.29
C ILE A 88 18.40 19.74 -7.14
N ALA A 89 18.96 20.95 -7.22
CA ALA A 89 18.40 22.04 -8.04
C ALA A 89 18.36 21.67 -9.53
N GLN A 90 19.41 21.05 -10.07
CA GLN A 90 19.45 20.59 -11.47
C GLN A 90 18.41 19.49 -11.75
N ILE A 91 18.24 18.54 -10.84
CA ILE A 91 17.23 17.48 -10.97
C ILE A 91 15.82 18.09 -10.94
N ALA A 92 15.57 19.01 -10.00
CA ALA A 92 14.29 19.70 -9.90
C ALA A 92 13.97 20.53 -11.16
N ALA A 93 14.95 21.25 -11.70
CA ALA A 93 14.79 21.99 -12.95
C ALA A 93 14.43 21.06 -14.10
N ARG A 94 15.19 19.97 -14.31
CA ARG A 94 14.91 18.99 -15.36
C ARG A 94 13.50 18.40 -15.25
N ALA A 95 13.06 18.05 -14.04
CA ALA A 95 11.71 17.51 -13.80
C ALA A 95 10.59 18.53 -14.10
N ARG A 96 10.81 19.82 -13.79
CA ARG A 96 9.84 20.89 -14.10
C ARG A 96 9.71 21.11 -15.60
N TRP A 97 10.83 21.15 -16.32
CA TRP A 97 10.84 21.49 -17.75
C TRP A 97 10.49 20.30 -18.66
N SER A 98 10.81 19.05 -18.28
CA SER A 98 10.43 17.86 -19.05
C SER A 98 8.92 17.60 -19.09
N ARG A 99 8.18 18.04 -18.07
CA ARG A 99 6.70 17.99 -18.07
C ARG A 99 6.09 19.03 -18.99
N ARG A 100 6.73 20.19 -19.14
CA ARG A 100 6.29 21.25 -20.04
C ARG A 100 6.43 20.80 -21.50
N SER A 101 7.59 20.28 -21.88
CA SER A 101 7.81 19.80 -23.27
C SER A 101 6.83 18.70 -23.69
N LYS A 102 6.45 17.79 -22.79
CA LYS A 102 5.42 16.77 -23.06
C LYS A 102 4.02 17.34 -23.25
N ARG A 103 3.67 18.41 -22.52
CA ARG A 103 2.35 19.06 -22.65
C ARG A 103 2.27 19.90 -23.92
N ASP A 104 3.36 20.57 -24.28
CA ASP A 104 3.40 21.47 -25.43
C ASP A 104 3.64 20.69 -26.75
N GLY A 105 4.22 19.47 -26.68
CA GLY A 105 4.43 18.57 -27.82
C GLY A 105 3.25 17.67 -28.19
N GLY A 106 2.11 17.77 -27.49
CA GLY A 106 0.84 17.11 -27.84
C GLY A 106 -0.22 18.06 -28.42
N ALA A 107 0.16 19.32 -28.65
CA ALA A 107 -0.71 20.37 -29.20
C ALA A 107 -0.38 20.72 -30.66
N ARG A 108 0.25 19.79 -31.41
CA ARG A 108 0.61 19.98 -32.81
C ARG A 108 0.35 18.73 -33.62
#